data_AF-A0AAJ0CGY2-F1
#
_entry.id   AF-A0AAJ0CGY2-F1
#
_cell.length_a   1.000
_cell.length_b   1.000
_cell.length_c   1.000
_cell.angle_alpha   90.00
_cell.angle_beta   90.00
_cell.angle_gamma   90.00
#
_symmetry.space_group_name_H-M   'P 1'
#
loop_
_entity.id
_entity.type
_entity.pdbx_description
1 polymer ?
#
loop_
_entity_poly.entity_id
_entity_poly.type
_entity_poly.pdbx_seq_one_letter_code
_entity_poly.pdbx_strand_id
1 'polypeptide(L)'
;MDGEKNGVLPIDDVKSALIALGVPPSSQSELREFTEILDPDSDGYATYEPFFAICALKFHAREQNDSDVAHQAQLDEAYRLFTNGQEGPITLAHLRRVAAVLKEEVDEEVLKDMILEANGGAGVARGVKVDEFDGVMRSAGVWR
;
A
#
# COMPACT_ATOMS: atom_id res chain seq x y z
N MET A 1 -29.83 7.78 25.28
CA MET A 1 -28.48 7.34 25.68
C MET A 1 -27.88 8.46 26.50
N ASP A 2 -27.61 8.24 27.78
CA ASP A 2 -27.06 9.27 28.67
C ASP A 2 -25.54 9.47 28.50
N GLY A 3 -24.84 8.53 27.85
CA GLY A 3 -23.39 8.61 27.59
C GLY A 3 -22.99 9.73 26.63
N GLU A 4 -23.77 9.95 25.55
CA GLU A 4 -23.49 11.02 24.56
C GLU A 4 -23.48 12.42 25.18
N LYS A 5 -24.27 12.63 26.25
CA LYS A 5 -24.32 13.90 26.98
C LYS A 5 -23.13 14.14 27.92
N ASN A 6 -22.37 13.09 28.23
CA ASN A 6 -21.25 13.10 29.19
C ASN A 6 -19.88 12.98 28.51
N GLY A 7 -19.81 12.98 27.17
CA GLY A 7 -18.55 12.86 26.43
C GLY A 7 -17.93 11.46 26.52
N VAL A 8 -18.74 10.43 26.80
CA VAL A 8 -18.33 9.03 26.90
C VAL A 8 -19.15 8.14 25.97
N LEU A 9 -18.54 7.08 25.48
CA LEU A 9 -19.14 6.10 24.58
C LEU A 9 -19.36 4.79 25.34
N PRO A 10 -20.57 4.22 25.38
CA PRO A 10 -20.77 2.88 25.95
C PRO A 10 -19.85 1.85 25.29
N ILE A 11 -19.24 0.98 26.08
CA ILE A 11 -18.25 0.01 25.58
C ILE A 11 -18.86 -0.92 24.51
N ASP A 12 -20.13 -1.26 24.64
CA ASP A 12 -20.90 -2.07 23.68
C ASP A 12 -21.10 -1.37 22.33
N ASP A 13 -21.06 -0.04 22.30
CA ASP A 13 -21.24 0.78 21.10
C ASP A 13 -19.92 1.02 20.34
N VAL A 14 -18.76 0.66 20.90
CA VAL A 14 -17.43 0.84 20.27
C VAL A 14 -17.38 0.19 18.88
N LYS A 15 -17.88 -1.03 18.73
CA LYS A 15 -17.90 -1.72 17.43
C LYS A 15 -18.73 -0.94 16.41
N SER A 16 -19.93 -0.51 16.82
CA SER A 16 -20.84 0.24 15.96
C SER A 16 -20.25 1.58 15.55
N ALA A 17 -19.59 2.28 16.49
CA ALA A 17 -18.90 3.55 16.23
C ALA A 17 -17.74 3.38 15.23
N LEU A 18 -16.89 2.36 15.41
CA LEU A 18 -15.79 2.06 14.48
C LEU A 18 -16.29 1.71 13.06
N ILE A 19 -17.40 0.96 12.96
CA ILE A 19 -18.05 0.67 11.67
C ILE A 19 -18.58 1.95 11.04
N ALA A 20 -19.27 2.80 11.81
CA ALA A 20 -19.84 4.06 11.32
C ALA A 20 -18.75 5.04 10.84
N LEU A 21 -17.58 5.01 11.47
CA LEU A 21 -16.39 5.78 11.06
C LEU A 21 -15.66 5.17 9.85
N GLY A 22 -16.11 4.02 9.34
CA GLY A 22 -15.49 3.34 8.20
C GLY A 22 -14.16 2.66 8.55
N VAL A 23 -13.87 2.45 9.83
CA VAL A 23 -12.66 1.77 10.32
C VAL A 23 -13.05 0.57 11.18
N PRO A 24 -13.77 -0.42 10.62
CA PRO A 24 -14.23 -1.57 11.38
C PRO A 24 -13.05 -2.35 11.98
N PRO A 25 -13.23 -3.02 13.12
CA PRO A 25 -12.28 -4.04 13.57
C PRO A 25 -12.07 -5.10 12.50
N SER A 26 -10.82 -5.42 12.22
CA SER A 26 -10.35 -6.45 11.29
C SER A 26 -10.66 -7.85 11.81
N SER A 27 -10.77 -8.01 13.13
CA SER A 27 -11.09 -9.29 13.76
C SER A 27 -11.76 -9.13 15.11
N GLN A 28 -12.31 -10.23 15.63
CA GLN A 28 -12.87 -10.26 16.98
C GLN A 28 -11.81 -10.14 18.08
N SER A 29 -10.55 -10.52 17.80
CA SER A 29 -9.45 -10.33 18.76
C SER A 29 -9.04 -8.86 18.85
N GLU A 30 -8.92 -8.16 17.72
CA GLU A 30 -8.61 -6.73 17.70
C GLU A 30 -9.71 -5.91 18.39
N LEU A 31 -10.98 -6.26 18.17
CA LEU A 31 -12.09 -5.63 18.90
C LEU A 31 -11.98 -5.84 20.42
N ARG A 32 -11.56 -7.04 20.87
CA ARG A 32 -11.36 -7.31 22.29
C ARG A 32 -10.22 -6.47 22.88
N GLU A 33 -9.10 -6.38 22.16
CA GLU A 33 -7.98 -5.52 22.55
C GLU A 33 -8.42 -4.06 22.67
N PHE A 34 -9.20 -3.55 21.72
CA PHE A 34 -9.75 -2.19 21.82
C PHE A 34 -10.66 -2.02 23.04
N THR A 35 -11.55 -2.98 23.32
CA THR A 35 -12.41 -2.87 24.51
C THR A 35 -11.60 -2.90 25.81
N GLU A 36 -10.55 -3.72 25.90
CA GLU A 36 -9.67 -3.78 27.07
C GLU A 36 -8.84 -2.51 27.26
N ILE A 37 -8.42 -1.86 26.15
CA ILE A 37 -7.71 -0.57 26.18
C ILE A 37 -8.65 0.57 26.59
N LEU A 38 -9.89 0.55 26.10
CA LEU A 38 -10.85 1.63 26.31
C LEU A 38 -11.53 1.58 27.66
N ASP A 39 -11.66 0.39 28.25
CA ASP A 39 -12.29 0.16 29.54
C ASP A 39 -11.48 -0.81 30.42
N PRO A 40 -10.29 -0.39 30.90
CA PRO A 40 -9.41 -1.24 31.71
C PRO A 40 -10.00 -1.55 33.09
N ASP A 41 -10.87 -0.67 33.60
CA ASP A 41 -11.48 -0.78 34.92
C ASP A 41 -12.86 -1.46 34.88
N SER A 42 -13.35 -1.84 33.69
CA SER A 42 -14.68 -2.45 33.47
C SER A 42 -15.83 -1.58 33.99
N ASP A 43 -15.76 -0.27 33.78
CA ASP A 43 -16.79 0.70 34.14
C ASP A 43 -17.92 0.80 33.10
N GLY A 44 -17.70 0.21 31.91
CA GLY A 44 -18.65 0.13 30.81
C GLY A 44 -18.60 1.30 29.82
N TYR A 45 -17.63 2.22 29.94
CA TYR A 45 -17.57 3.44 29.14
C TYR A 45 -16.15 3.74 28.62
N ALA A 46 -16.05 3.99 27.32
CA ALA A 46 -14.86 4.55 26.70
C ALA A 46 -14.89 6.09 26.77
N THR A 47 -13.78 6.70 27.17
CA THR A 47 -13.60 8.15 27.08
C THR A 47 -13.20 8.57 25.66
N TYR A 48 -13.42 9.83 25.32
CA TYR A 48 -13.16 10.35 23.97
C TYR A 48 -11.69 10.22 23.54
N GLU A 49 -10.74 10.57 24.41
CA GLU A 49 -9.32 10.62 24.05
C GLU A 49 -8.74 9.23 23.63
N PRO A 50 -8.93 8.15 24.41
CA PRO A 50 -8.50 6.81 24.00
C PRO A 50 -9.21 6.31 22.74
N PHE A 51 -10.52 6.57 22.63
CA PHE A 51 -11.29 6.17 21.43
C PHE A 51 -10.79 6.89 20.18
N PHE A 52 -10.54 8.20 20.27
CA PHE A 52 -9.98 9.00 19.18
C PHE A 52 -8.59 8.48 18.77
N ALA A 53 -7.73 8.13 19.73
CA ALA A 53 -6.40 7.57 19.43
C ALA A 53 -6.48 6.26 18.64
N ILE A 54 -7.38 5.34 19.03
CA ILE A 54 -7.63 4.09 18.28
C ILE A 54 -8.13 4.42 16.86
N CYS A 55 -9.08 5.34 16.73
CA CYS A 55 -9.59 5.74 15.42
C CYS A 55 -8.48 6.30 14.52
N ALA A 56 -7.65 7.20 15.04
CA ALA A 56 -6.52 7.78 14.29
C ALA A 56 -5.54 6.71 13.80
N LEU A 57 -5.19 5.73 14.65
CA LEU A 57 -4.35 4.61 14.27
C LEU A 57 -4.99 3.78 13.16
N LYS A 58 -6.29 3.49 13.26
CA LYS A 58 -6.99 2.73 12.22
C LYS A 58 -7.13 3.49 10.91
N PHE A 59 -7.38 4.80 10.93
CA PHE A 59 -7.41 5.62 9.72
C PHE A 59 -6.07 5.60 9.02
N HIS A 60 -4.97 5.79 9.76
CA HIS A 60 -3.63 5.77 9.19
C HIS A 60 -3.27 4.40 8.61
N ALA A 61 -3.57 3.30 9.33
CA ALA A 61 -3.34 1.95 8.82
C ALA A 61 -4.17 1.65 7.57
N ARG A 62 -5.42 2.14 7.52
CA ARG A 62 -6.27 1.98 6.34
C ARG A 62 -5.74 2.78 5.15
N GLU A 63 -5.39 4.04 5.33
CA GLU A 63 -4.82 4.89 4.28
C GLU A 63 -3.56 4.25 3.68
N GLN A 64 -2.68 3.71 4.53
CA GLN A 64 -1.50 2.97 4.07
C GLN A 64 -1.86 1.73 3.25
N ASN A 65 -2.80 0.91 3.72
CA ASN A 65 -3.24 -0.27 2.97
C ASN A 65 -3.90 0.12 1.63
N ASP A 66 -4.79 1.11 1.63
CA ASP A 66 -5.46 1.58 0.41
C ASP A 66 -4.42 2.16 -0.57
N SER A 67 -3.40 2.87 -0.09
CA SER A 67 -2.29 3.35 -0.91
C SER A 67 -1.43 2.22 -1.46
N ASP A 68 -1.13 1.19 -0.65
CA ASP A 68 -0.32 0.05 -1.06
C ASP A 68 -1.05 -0.79 -2.11
N VAL A 69 -2.36 -1.00 -1.96
CA VAL A 69 -3.19 -1.69 -2.95
C VAL A 69 -3.26 -0.91 -4.26
N ALA A 70 -3.46 0.40 -4.19
CA ALA A 70 -3.47 1.26 -5.38
C ALA A 70 -2.10 1.28 -6.08
N HIS A 71 -1.02 1.32 -5.30
CA HIS A 71 0.35 1.25 -5.79
C HIS A 71 0.63 -0.08 -6.49
N GLN A 72 0.28 -1.20 -5.86
CA GLN A 72 0.47 -2.53 -6.45
C GLN A 72 -0.27 -2.67 -7.78
N ALA A 73 -1.51 -2.19 -7.86
CA ALA A 73 -2.28 -2.23 -9.11
C ALA A 73 -1.63 -1.42 -10.24
N GLN A 74 -1.10 -0.23 -9.93
CA GLN A 74 -0.37 0.61 -10.91
C GLN A 74 0.94 -0.02 -11.33
N LEU A 75 1.68 -0.61 -10.38
CA LEU A 75 2.91 -1.34 -10.63
C LEU A 75 2.66 -2.53 -11.58
N ASP A 76 1.64 -3.34 -11.29
CA ASP A 76 1.28 -4.51 -12.11
C ASP A 76 0.88 -4.09 -13.52
N GLU A 77 0.08 -3.01 -13.65
CA GLU A 77 -0.32 -2.50 -14.96
C GLU A 77 0.87 -1.97 -15.77
N ALA A 78 1.73 -1.15 -15.15
CA ALA A 78 2.91 -0.60 -15.80
C ALA A 78 3.88 -1.71 -16.22
N TYR A 79 4.15 -2.65 -15.32
CA TYR A 79 5.02 -3.78 -15.59
C TYR A 79 4.49 -4.63 -16.77
N ARG A 80 3.19 -4.90 -16.79
CA ARG A 80 2.51 -5.59 -17.91
C ARG A 80 2.65 -4.83 -19.22
N LEU A 81 2.56 -3.50 -19.22
CA LEU A 81 2.76 -2.68 -20.41
C LEU A 81 4.18 -2.82 -20.95
N PHE A 82 5.20 -2.83 -20.09
CA PHE A 82 6.58 -3.07 -20.48
C PHE A 82 6.78 -4.48 -21.05
N THR A 83 6.29 -5.52 -20.40
CA THR A 83 6.43 -6.92 -20.85
C THR A 83 5.50 -7.31 -22.01
N ASN A 84 4.67 -6.39 -22.50
CA ASN A 84 3.64 -6.69 -23.49
C ASN A 84 2.67 -7.81 -23.06
N GLY A 85 2.42 -7.91 -21.75
CA GLY A 85 1.60 -8.98 -21.17
C GLY A 85 2.26 -10.37 -21.16
N GLN A 86 3.54 -10.50 -21.52
CA GLN A 86 4.27 -11.75 -21.36
C GLN A 86 4.69 -11.93 -19.91
N GLU A 87 4.62 -13.17 -19.42
CA GLU A 87 5.14 -13.54 -18.11
C GLU A 87 6.67 -13.43 -18.08
N GLY A 88 7.22 -13.10 -16.91
CA GLY A 88 8.67 -13.04 -16.68
C GLY A 88 9.25 -11.62 -16.57
N PRO A 89 10.59 -11.49 -16.64
CA PRO A 89 11.27 -10.22 -16.44
C PRO A 89 11.08 -9.25 -17.61
N ILE A 90 11.27 -7.95 -17.37
CA ILE A 90 11.48 -6.99 -18.45
C ILE A 90 12.83 -7.30 -19.10
N THR A 91 12.82 -7.55 -20.41
CA THR A 91 14.00 -7.94 -21.18
C THR A 91 14.49 -6.79 -22.08
N LEU A 92 15.69 -6.95 -22.64
CA LEU A 92 16.24 -6.00 -23.62
C LEU A 92 15.31 -5.84 -24.84
N ALA A 93 14.66 -6.92 -25.28
CA ALA A 93 13.70 -6.87 -26.36
C ALA A 93 12.45 -6.04 -26.00
N HIS A 94 12.00 -6.12 -24.74
CA HIS A 94 10.90 -5.28 -24.26
C HIS A 94 11.28 -3.80 -24.29
N LEU A 95 12.46 -3.43 -23.80
CA LEU A 95 12.91 -2.03 -23.82
C LEU A 95 13.08 -1.49 -25.25
N ARG A 96 13.65 -2.27 -26.17
CA ARG A 96 13.74 -1.88 -27.60
C ARG A 96 12.36 -1.60 -28.19
N ARG A 97 11.38 -2.46 -27.90
CA ARG A 97 10.00 -2.27 -28.35
C ARG A 97 9.40 -0.99 -27.78
N VAL A 98 9.58 -0.74 -26.48
CA VAL A 98 9.07 0.47 -25.82
C VAL A 98 9.69 1.73 -26.44
N ALA A 99 11.02 1.78 -26.61
CA ALA A 99 11.70 2.91 -27.27
C ALA A 99 11.16 3.16 -28.69
N ALA A 100 10.95 2.09 -29.48
CA ALA A 100 10.37 2.21 -30.82
C ALA A 100 8.92 2.75 -30.80
N VAL A 101 8.11 2.33 -29.83
CA VAL A 101 6.73 2.84 -29.65
C VAL A 101 6.74 4.32 -29.26
N LEU A 102 7.67 4.73 -28.40
CA LEU A 102 7.86 6.12 -27.99
C LEU A 102 8.56 6.99 -29.04
N LYS A 103 9.05 6.38 -30.13
CA LYS A 103 9.86 7.02 -31.17
C LYS A 103 11.14 7.67 -30.61
N GLU A 104 11.71 7.05 -29.58
CA GLU A 104 13.00 7.44 -29.02
C GLU A 104 14.10 6.62 -29.70
N GLU A 105 15.14 7.31 -30.18
CA GLU A 105 16.35 6.64 -30.67
C GLU A 105 17.29 6.41 -29.48
N VAL A 106 17.35 5.15 -29.03
CA VAL A 106 18.19 4.73 -27.90
C VAL A 106 19.09 3.60 -28.37
N ASP A 107 20.40 3.78 -28.16
CA ASP A 107 21.39 2.79 -28.53
C ASP A 107 21.28 1.52 -27.68
N GLU A 108 21.65 0.39 -28.28
CA GLU A 108 21.57 -0.90 -27.61
C GLU A 108 22.39 -0.96 -26.31
N GLU A 109 23.54 -0.30 -26.25
CA GLU A 109 24.37 -0.24 -25.04
C GLU A 109 23.66 0.50 -23.90
N VAL A 110 22.96 1.60 -24.20
CA VAL A 110 22.18 2.34 -23.19
C VAL A 110 21.04 1.46 -22.65
N LEU A 111 20.36 0.71 -23.51
CA LEU A 111 19.30 -0.21 -23.07
C LEU A 111 19.85 -1.36 -22.21
N LYS A 112 21.08 -1.82 -22.44
CA LYS A 112 21.76 -2.79 -21.57
C LYS A 112 22.08 -2.18 -20.22
N ASP A 113 22.61 -0.96 -20.21
CA ASP A 113 22.95 -0.23 -18.98
C ASP A 113 21.70 0.01 -18.13
N MET A 114 20.56 0.34 -18.74
CA MET A 114 19.28 0.47 -18.02
C MET A 114 18.89 -0.83 -17.27
N ILE A 115 19.10 -1.99 -17.89
CA ILE A 115 18.80 -3.28 -17.24
C ILE A 115 19.76 -3.54 -16.09
N LEU A 116 21.05 -3.27 -16.29
CA LEU A 116 22.07 -3.51 -15.28
C LEU A 116 21.92 -2.57 -14.09
N GLU A 117 21.57 -1.32 -14.31
CA GLU A 117 21.28 -0.35 -13.25
C GLU A 117 20.06 -0.80 -12.43
N ALA A 118 18.98 -1.19 -13.11
CA ALA A 118 17.76 -1.63 -12.44
C ALA A 118 17.94 -2.93 -11.64
N ASN A 119 18.74 -3.88 -12.15
CA ASN A 119 18.84 -5.23 -11.59
C ASN A 119 20.08 -5.48 -10.71
N GLY A 120 20.81 -4.41 -10.39
CA GLY A 120 22.02 -4.46 -9.55
C GLY A 120 23.19 -5.18 -10.23
N GLY A 121 23.29 -5.11 -11.56
CA GLY A 121 24.42 -5.65 -12.32
C GLY A 121 24.41 -7.17 -12.48
N ALA A 122 23.28 -7.83 -12.27
CA ALA A 122 23.19 -9.29 -12.29
C ALA A 122 23.21 -9.93 -13.70
N GLY A 123 23.43 -9.11 -14.71
CA GLY A 123 23.51 -9.50 -16.11
C GLY A 123 22.23 -9.21 -16.88
N VAL A 124 22.41 -8.81 -18.13
CA VAL A 124 21.32 -8.40 -19.04
C VAL A 124 20.33 -9.54 -19.30
N ALA A 125 20.82 -10.79 -19.39
CA ALA A 125 19.99 -11.95 -19.70
C ALA A 125 18.95 -12.26 -18.61
N ARG A 126 19.19 -11.85 -17.36
CA ARG A 126 18.24 -12.02 -16.26
C ARG A 126 17.07 -11.04 -16.35
N GLY A 127 17.26 -9.90 -17.01
CA GLY A 127 16.28 -8.83 -17.09
C GLY A 127 16.00 -8.18 -15.74
N VAL A 128 14.89 -7.46 -15.66
CA VAL A 128 14.44 -6.70 -14.48
C VAL A 128 13.15 -7.35 -13.95
N LYS A 129 13.14 -7.72 -12.67
CA LYS A 129 11.95 -8.26 -11.99
C LYS A 129 11.02 -7.14 -11.52
N VAL A 130 9.80 -7.51 -11.09
CA VAL A 130 8.79 -6.56 -10.60
C VAL A 130 9.31 -5.68 -9.47
N ASP A 131 9.95 -6.27 -8.44
CA ASP A 131 10.47 -5.50 -7.29
C ASP A 131 11.58 -4.51 -7.70
N GLU A 132 12.41 -4.89 -8.67
CA GLU A 132 13.49 -4.06 -9.20
C GLU A 132 12.93 -2.90 -10.03
N PHE A 133 11.91 -3.19 -10.84
CA PHE A 133 11.16 -2.18 -11.57
C PHE A 133 10.44 -1.21 -10.62
N ASP A 134 9.84 -1.71 -9.53
CA ASP A 134 9.23 -0.85 -8.50
C ASP A 134 10.27 0.09 -7.89
N GLY A 135 11.42 -0.43 -7.49
CA GLY A 135 12.51 0.36 -6.92
C GLY A 135 12.99 1.47 -7.85
N VAL A 136 13.14 1.18 -9.15
CA VAL A 136 13.49 2.18 -10.16
C VAL A 136 12.42 3.26 -10.28
N MET A 137 11.15 2.87 -10.34
CA MET A 137 10.03 3.81 -10.52
C MET A 137 9.82 4.69 -9.28
N ARG A 138 10.07 4.16 -8.06
CA ARG A 138 10.13 4.96 -6.82
C ARG A 138 11.26 5.97 -6.86
N SER A 139 12.46 5.54 -7.26
CA SER A 139 13.65 6.40 -7.35
C SER A 139 13.51 7.51 -8.39
N ALA A 140 12.76 7.22 -9.46
CA ALA A 140 12.40 8.20 -10.49
C ALA A 140 11.27 9.15 -10.06
N GLY A 141 10.66 8.96 -8.88
CA GLY A 141 9.58 9.80 -8.36
C GLY A 141 8.24 9.62 -9.05
N VAL A 142 8.04 8.48 -9.74
CA VAL A 142 6.76 8.15 -10.40
C VAL A 142 5.69 7.81 -9.36
N TRP A 143 6.09 7.11 -8.31
CA TRP A 143 5.25 6.77 -7.16
C TRP A 143 5.46 7.79 -6.04
N ARG A 144 4.39 8.28 -5.43
CA ARG A 144 4.42 9.22 -4.30
C ARG A 144 3.58 8.70 -3.15
#